data_AF-B4LCY2-F1
#
_entry.id   AF-B4LCY2-F1
#
_cell.length_a   1.000
_cell.length_b   1.000
_cell.length_c   1.000
_cell.angle_alpha   90.00
_cell.angle_beta   90.00
_cell.angle_gamma   90.00
#
_symmetry.space_group_name_H-M   'P 1'
#
loop_
_entity.id
_entity.type
_entity.pdbx_description
1 polymer ?
#
loop_
_entity_poly.entity_id
_entity_poly.type
_entity_poly.pdbx_seq_one_letter_code
_entity_poly.pdbx_strand_id
1 'polypeptide(L)'
;MKIILFISVVLLICLQYSLILANKKMLAAIVKPGLFRHIMCRNNVYPRSSVQRFPVPDAVVFWTVNYEEYCPPCYTAAHIGGQSWADAPLPNEQTSEPHWNHNDGLVNRVSFHGDYQIKDGLPQNPIGRTGLCGRGLLGRWGPNHAADPIVTRWKRNENGEIVRHKDSGKNILQMVAIQRSDNKLWAIPGGMVDPGENVSVTLKREFTEEALNFDDKGHMVEEFFKQGGVHVYSGYVDDFRNTDNAWMETTALNFHDEDGTKVGQLQLEAGDDATNVRWTDINANLKLHANHADIVGEVVAKRNAHW
;
A
#
# COMPACT_ATOMS: atom_id res chain seq x y z
N MET A 1 42.60 -18.51 -28.49
CA MET A 1 41.90 -17.20 -28.56
C MET A 1 40.37 -17.31 -28.52
N LYS A 2 39.72 -18.23 -29.26
CA LYS A 2 38.23 -18.36 -29.27
C LYS A 2 37.59 -18.83 -27.95
N ILE A 3 38.27 -19.68 -27.17
CA ILE A 3 37.74 -20.23 -25.90
C ILE A 3 37.68 -19.16 -24.79
N ILE A 4 38.68 -18.28 -24.72
CA ILE A 4 38.74 -17.20 -23.71
C ILE A 4 37.63 -16.16 -23.95
N LEU A 5 37.32 -15.88 -25.22
CA LEU A 5 36.22 -14.98 -25.59
C LEU A 5 34.86 -15.59 -25.22
N PHE A 6 34.68 -16.90 -25.41
CA PHE A 6 33.44 -17.61 -25.06
C PHE A 6 33.19 -17.64 -23.54
N ILE A 7 34.23 -17.94 -22.75
CA ILE A 7 34.15 -17.91 -21.28
C ILE A 7 33.85 -16.51 -20.77
N SER A 8 34.46 -15.47 -21.36
CA SER A 8 34.22 -14.08 -20.97
C SER A 8 32.79 -13.62 -21.26
N VAL A 9 32.22 -14.03 -22.40
CA VAL A 9 30.82 -13.72 -22.76
C VAL A 9 29.84 -14.45 -21.84
N VAL A 10 30.09 -15.72 -21.52
CA VAL A 10 29.25 -16.48 -20.57
C VAL A 10 29.34 -15.89 -19.16
N LEU A 11 30.53 -15.49 -18.69
CA LEU A 11 30.67 -14.83 -17.39
C LEU A 11 29.94 -13.47 -17.36
N LEU A 12 30.00 -12.69 -18.43
CA LEU A 12 29.29 -11.41 -18.54
C LEU A 12 27.77 -11.62 -18.54
N ILE A 13 27.28 -12.63 -19.27
CA ILE A 13 25.86 -13.00 -19.29
C ILE A 13 25.42 -13.48 -17.92
N CYS A 14 26.22 -14.31 -17.23
CA CYS A 14 25.93 -14.76 -15.87
C CYS A 14 25.94 -13.59 -14.88
N LEU A 15 26.91 -12.68 -14.95
CA LEU A 15 26.96 -11.46 -14.12
C LEU A 15 25.78 -10.53 -14.39
N GLN A 16 25.39 -10.35 -15.66
CA GLN A 16 24.19 -9.59 -16.02
C GLN A 16 22.93 -10.29 -15.52
N TYR A 17 22.81 -11.62 -15.64
CA TYR A 17 21.70 -12.39 -15.10
C TYR A 17 21.65 -12.31 -13.57
N SER A 18 22.80 -12.38 -12.90
CA SER A 18 22.93 -12.24 -11.44
C SER A 18 22.62 -10.82 -10.97
N LEU A 19 22.97 -9.78 -11.73
CA LEU A 19 22.58 -8.39 -11.45
C LEU A 19 21.08 -8.14 -11.72
N ILE A 20 20.52 -8.75 -12.77
CA ILE A 20 19.08 -8.74 -13.07
C ILE A 20 18.28 -9.51 -12.01
N LEU A 21 18.84 -10.59 -11.45
CA LEU A 21 18.26 -11.34 -10.34
C LEU A 21 18.44 -10.61 -9.00
N ALA A 22 19.58 -9.93 -8.79
CA ALA A 22 19.86 -9.17 -7.56
C ALA A 22 19.01 -7.90 -7.44
N ASN A 23 18.53 -7.35 -8.57
CA ASN A 23 17.61 -6.20 -8.60
C ASN A 23 16.11 -6.56 -8.56
N LYS A 24 15.78 -7.84 -8.37
CA LYS A 24 14.40 -8.29 -8.12
C LYS A 24 14.20 -8.64 -6.65
N LYS A 25 14.39 -7.67 -5.76
CA LYS A 25 13.85 -7.82 -4.41
C LYS A 25 12.35 -7.61 -4.50
N MET A 26 11.60 -8.71 -4.64
CA MET A 26 10.14 -8.67 -4.55
C MET A 26 9.74 -7.92 -3.27
N LEU A 27 8.83 -6.97 -3.36
CA LEU A 27 8.42 -6.16 -2.21
C LEU A 27 7.86 -6.98 -1.04
N ALA A 28 7.12 -8.04 -1.35
CA ALA A 28 6.66 -9.03 -0.38
C ALA A 28 7.80 -9.74 0.37
N ALA A 29 9.02 -9.73 -0.19
CA ALA A 29 10.21 -10.23 0.47
C ALA A 29 10.86 -9.20 1.43
N ILE A 30 10.57 -7.89 1.26
CA ILE A 30 11.21 -6.79 2.00
C ILE A 30 10.39 -6.39 3.23
N VAL A 31 9.07 -6.23 3.09
CA VAL A 31 8.20 -5.86 4.22
C VAL A 31 7.91 -7.11 5.05
N LYS A 32 8.80 -7.44 5.98
CA LYS A 32 8.66 -8.61 6.86
C LYS A 32 8.91 -8.26 8.33
N PRO A 33 8.13 -8.85 9.27
CA PRO A 33 8.43 -8.79 10.71
C PRO A 33 9.90 -9.15 11.00
N GLY A 34 10.56 -8.33 11.82
CA GLY A 34 11.97 -8.53 12.20
C GLY A 34 13.02 -8.15 11.16
N LEU A 35 12.62 -7.72 9.95
CA LEU A 35 13.53 -7.25 8.89
C LEU A 35 13.25 -5.81 8.46
N PHE A 36 11.97 -5.49 8.22
CA PHE A 36 11.55 -4.18 7.75
C PHE A 36 11.43 -3.19 8.91
N ARG A 37 12.03 -2.01 8.76
CA ARG A 37 11.85 -0.90 9.72
C ARG A 37 10.91 0.12 9.09
N HIS A 38 9.69 0.19 9.59
CA HIS A 38 8.76 1.26 9.23
C HIS A 38 9.33 2.62 9.67
N ILE A 39 9.21 3.65 8.84
CA ILE A 39 9.75 4.99 9.08
C ILE A 39 8.61 6.00 9.12
N MET A 40 7.62 5.88 8.22
CA MET A 40 6.55 6.87 8.10
C MET A 40 5.66 6.91 9.34
N CYS A 41 5.40 5.75 9.94
CA CYS A 41 4.60 5.67 11.18
C CYS A 41 5.33 6.13 12.45
N ARG A 42 6.65 6.39 12.39
CA ARG A 42 7.45 6.92 13.52
C ARG A 42 7.63 8.43 13.43
N ASN A 43 6.69 9.12 12.77
CA ASN A 43 6.64 10.57 12.69
C ASN A 43 6.48 11.22 14.09
N ASN A 44 7.04 12.42 14.28
CA ASN A 44 7.07 13.05 15.60
C ASN A 44 5.67 13.35 16.17
N VAL A 45 4.77 13.89 15.35
CA VAL A 45 3.41 14.27 15.76
C VAL A 45 2.39 13.42 14.99
N TYR A 46 1.50 12.76 15.72
CA TYR A 46 0.45 11.92 15.14
C TYR A 46 -0.51 12.76 14.28
N PRO A 47 -0.90 12.31 13.08
CA PRO A 47 -1.74 13.06 12.14
C PRO A 47 -3.02 13.64 12.78
N ARG A 48 -3.39 14.85 12.34
CA ARG A 48 -4.61 15.57 12.77
C ARG A 48 -4.74 15.68 14.30
N SER A 49 -3.61 15.79 15.00
CA SER A 49 -3.55 15.91 16.46
C SER A 49 -2.32 16.72 16.90
N SER A 50 -2.21 16.99 18.19
CA SER A 50 -1.00 17.52 18.84
C SER A 50 -0.22 16.45 19.60
N VAL A 51 -0.59 15.18 19.47
CA VAL A 51 0.01 14.07 20.24
C VAL A 51 1.39 13.74 19.69
N GLN A 52 2.40 13.82 20.55
CA GLN A 52 3.76 13.42 20.22
C GLN A 52 3.93 11.93 20.43
N ARG A 53 4.58 11.27 19.48
CA ARG A 53 5.00 9.88 19.65
C ARG A 53 6.22 9.80 20.55
N PHE A 54 6.32 8.71 21.31
CA PHE A 54 7.52 8.38 22.04
C PHE A 54 8.66 8.05 21.05
N PRO A 55 9.89 8.55 21.25
CA PRO A 55 10.99 8.29 20.32
C PRO A 55 11.33 6.80 20.20
N VAL A 56 11.35 6.30 18.97
CA VAL A 56 11.76 4.93 18.65
C VAL A 56 12.92 4.96 17.66
N PRO A 57 14.18 4.91 18.12
CA PRO A 57 15.34 4.74 17.24
C PRO A 57 15.30 3.42 16.45
N ASP A 58 15.96 3.37 15.29
CA ASP A 58 16.01 2.19 14.41
C ASP A 58 16.52 0.92 15.09
N ALA A 59 17.36 1.07 16.11
CA ALA A 59 17.92 -0.04 16.88
C ALA A 59 16.88 -0.76 17.75
N VAL A 60 15.77 -0.10 18.11
CA VAL A 60 14.78 -0.62 19.09
C VAL A 60 13.36 -0.72 18.52
N VAL A 61 13.21 -0.63 17.19
CA VAL A 61 11.92 -0.80 16.50
C VAL A 61 11.32 -2.18 16.80
N PHE A 62 12.11 -3.25 16.69
CA PHE A 62 11.59 -4.60 16.85
C PHE A 62 11.28 -4.93 18.31
N TRP A 63 10.12 -5.54 18.54
CA TRP A 63 9.65 -5.94 19.88
C TRP A 63 10.60 -6.89 20.60
N THR A 64 11.39 -7.68 19.86
CA THR A 64 12.41 -8.59 20.38
C THR A 64 13.60 -7.89 21.02
N VAL A 65 13.81 -6.60 20.70
CA VAL A 65 14.85 -5.78 21.32
C VAL A 65 14.28 -5.18 22.60
N ASN A 66 15.04 -5.33 23.70
CA ASN A 66 14.70 -4.71 24.98
C ASN A 66 14.74 -3.19 24.87
N TYR A 67 13.73 -2.52 25.43
CA TYR A 67 13.64 -1.06 25.50
C TYR A 67 12.80 -0.74 26.75
N GLU A 68 13.46 -0.75 27.91
CA GLU A 68 12.82 -0.77 29.22
C GLU A 68 12.07 0.53 29.52
N GLU A 69 12.62 1.65 29.07
CA GLU A 69 12.05 2.98 29.20
C GLU A 69 10.93 3.27 28.20
N TYR A 70 10.58 2.31 27.33
CA TYR A 70 9.54 2.50 26.32
C TYR A 70 8.17 2.71 26.96
N CYS A 71 7.71 3.96 26.95
CA CYS A 71 6.46 4.39 27.55
C CYS A 71 5.66 5.26 26.57
N PRO A 72 5.11 4.67 25.49
CA PRO A 72 4.34 5.42 24.50
C PRO A 72 3.08 6.03 25.12
N PRO A 73 2.71 7.27 24.77
CA PRO A 73 1.39 7.78 25.11
C PRO A 73 0.32 6.98 24.35
N CYS A 74 -0.86 6.84 24.96
CA CYS A 74 -2.01 6.23 24.29
C CYS A 74 -2.91 7.30 23.68
N TYR A 75 -3.28 7.12 22.42
CA TYR A 75 -4.17 8.03 21.72
C TYR A 75 -5.16 7.26 20.84
N THR A 76 -6.42 7.68 20.88
CA THR A 76 -7.47 7.27 19.96
C THR A 76 -8.33 8.50 19.71
N ALA A 77 -8.54 8.84 18.45
CA ALA A 77 -9.20 10.08 18.07
C ALA A 77 -10.68 10.03 18.45
N ALA A 78 -11.19 11.06 19.13
CA ALA A 78 -12.55 11.06 19.67
C ALA A 78 -13.64 10.84 18.60
N HIS A 79 -13.44 11.33 17.37
CA HIS A 79 -14.43 11.23 16.30
C HIS A 79 -14.66 9.81 15.78
N ILE A 80 -13.76 8.86 16.05
CA ILE A 80 -13.97 7.45 15.66
C ILE A 80 -14.88 6.73 16.66
N GLY A 81 -15.09 7.29 17.86
CA GLY A 81 -15.96 6.69 18.87
C GLY A 81 -17.41 6.63 18.42
N GLY A 82 -18.04 5.45 18.54
CA GLY A 82 -19.45 5.24 18.19
C GLY A 82 -19.73 5.08 16.70
N GLN A 83 -18.71 5.11 15.84
CA GLN A 83 -18.85 4.87 14.41
C GLN A 83 -19.07 3.38 14.14
N SER A 84 -19.95 3.05 13.19
CA SER A 84 -20.23 1.65 12.80
C SER A 84 -19.00 0.91 12.25
N TRP A 85 -18.07 1.67 11.65
CA TRP A 85 -16.81 1.16 11.10
C TRP A 85 -15.68 1.09 12.14
N ALA A 86 -15.89 1.51 13.38
CA ALA A 86 -14.88 1.50 14.43
C ALA A 86 -15.21 0.50 15.54
N ASP A 87 -14.18 -0.12 16.12
CA ASP A 87 -14.34 -1.01 17.27
C ASP A 87 -14.67 -0.20 18.55
N ALA A 88 -15.22 -0.88 19.55
CA ALA A 88 -15.29 -0.31 20.89
C ALA A 88 -13.88 -0.06 21.47
N PRO A 89 -13.71 0.92 22.37
CA PRO A 89 -12.49 1.03 23.18
C PRO A 89 -12.23 -0.27 23.96
N LEU A 90 -10.95 -0.59 24.20
CA LEU A 90 -10.52 -1.73 25.03
C LEU A 90 -9.58 -1.24 26.15
N PRO A 91 -9.59 -1.91 27.33
CA PRO A 91 -10.49 -3.00 27.71
C PRO A 91 -11.93 -2.49 27.93
N ASN A 92 -12.92 -3.34 27.64
CA ASN A 92 -14.33 -3.04 27.84
C ASN A 92 -15.04 -4.26 28.42
N GLU A 93 -15.43 -4.16 29.71
CA GLU A 93 -16.06 -5.25 30.47
C GLU A 93 -17.45 -5.63 29.96
N GLN A 94 -18.08 -4.78 29.13
CA GLN A 94 -19.41 -5.02 28.57
C GLN A 94 -19.39 -5.69 27.20
N THR A 95 -18.22 -5.90 26.60
CA THR A 95 -18.08 -6.53 25.28
C THR A 95 -17.23 -7.78 25.36
N SER A 96 -17.62 -8.84 24.66
CA SER A 96 -16.74 -9.99 24.46
C SER A 96 -15.44 -9.55 23.78
N GLU A 97 -14.32 -10.16 24.18
CA GLU A 97 -13.04 -9.91 23.53
C GLU A 97 -13.12 -10.21 22.03
N PRO A 98 -12.55 -9.36 21.16
CA PRO A 98 -12.53 -9.63 19.73
C PRO A 98 -11.82 -10.94 19.40
N HIS A 99 -12.29 -11.64 18.37
CA HIS A 99 -11.66 -12.87 17.89
C HIS A 99 -10.41 -12.53 17.05
N TRP A 100 -9.28 -12.30 17.72
CA TRP A 100 -8.01 -11.96 17.08
C TRP A 100 -7.51 -13.04 16.12
N ASN A 101 -6.75 -12.64 15.09
CA ASN A 101 -6.18 -13.54 14.08
C ASN A 101 -7.22 -14.40 13.33
N HIS A 102 -8.49 -14.03 13.38
CA HIS A 102 -9.60 -14.72 12.73
C HIS A 102 -10.60 -13.74 12.12
N ASN A 103 -11.51 -14.26 11.29
CA ASN A 103 -12.69 -13.49 10.90
C ASN A 103 -13.65 -13.40 12.10
N ASP A 104 -13.99 -12.17 12.48
CA ASP A 104 -14.84 -11.84 13.62
C ASP A 104 -16.15 -11.23 13.11
N GLY A 105 -17.10 -12.11 12.76
CA GLY A 105 -18.31 -11.71 12.05
C GLY A 105 -18.00 -11.11 10.68
N LEU A 106 -18.32 -9.82 10.50
CA LEU A 106 -18.04 -9.06 9.27
C LEU A 106 -16.66 -8.39 9.27
N VAL A 107 -15.92 -8.46 10.38
CA VAL A 107 -14.61 -7.82 10.51
C VAL A 107 -13.52 -8.87 10.29
N ASN A 108 -12.75 -8.70 9.22
CA ASN A 108 -11.54 -9.50 9.02
C ASN A 108 -10.44 -8.99 9.96
N ARG A 109 -10.00 -9.83 10.91
CA ARG A 109 -8.87 -9.53 11.82
C ARG A 109 -7.64 -10.39 11.50
N VAL A 110 -7.59 -11.01 10.33
CA VAL A 110 -6.44 -11.83 9.88
C VAL A 110 -5.41 -10.92 9.22
N SER A 111 -4.19 -10.90 9.72
CA SER A 111 -3.08 -10.22 9.06
C SER A 111 -2.51 -11.05 7.91
N PHE A 112 -2.10 -10.39 6.84
CA PHE A 112 -1.32 -11.02 5.76
C PHE A 112 0.08 -11.47 6.21
N HIS A 113 0.55 -11.04 7.39
CA HIS A 113 1.82 -11.44 7.99
C HIS A 113 1.69 -12.62 8.97
N GLY A 114 0.53 -13.28 8.99
CA GLY A 114 0.23 -14.37 9.92
C GLY A 114 -0.20 -13.86 11.29
N ASP A 115 -0.23 -14.76 12.28
CA ASP A 115 -0.74 -14.43 13.61
C ASP A 115 0.11 -13.34 14.28
N TYR A 116 -0.53 -12.23 14.64
CA TYR A 116 0.09 -11.18 15.45
C TYR A 116 -0.08 -11.48 16.94
N GLN A 117 0.86 -10.95 17.73
CA GLN A 117 0.89 -11.14 19.17
C GLN A 117 -0.20 -10.31 19.84
N ILE A 118 -0.77 -10.85 20.92
CA ILE A 118 -1.68 -10.13 21.82
C ILE A 118 -0.92 -9.86 23.11
N LYS A 119 -0.82 -8.58 23.49
CA LYS A 119 -0.18 -8.14 24.72
C LYS A 119 -1.16 -7.27 25.50
N ASP A 120 -1.38 -7.63 26.75
CA ASP A 120 -2.30 -6.92 27.66
C ASP A 120 -3.71 -6.74 27.06
N GLY A 121 -4.20 -7.77 26.35
CA GLY A 121 -5.51 -7.79 25.70
C GLY A 121 -5.58 -7.01 24.37
N LEU A 122 -4.47 -6.43 23.89
CA LEU A 122 -4.42 -5.63 22.68
C LEU A 122 -3.52 -6.27 21.60
N PRO A 123 -3.86 -6.13 20.31
CA PRO A 123 -2.96 -6.48 19.21
C PRO A 123 -1.64 -5.71 19.32
N GLN A 124 -0.56 -6.38 18.94
CA GLN A 124 0.76 -5.78 18.81
C GLN A 124 1.16 -5.73 17.33
N ASN A 125 1.50 -4.54 16.85
CA ASN A 125 1.90 -4.28 15.46
C ASN A 125 3.05 -5.21 15.04
N PRO A 126 2.87 -6.02 13.98
CA PRO A 126 3.80 -7.10 13.64
C PRO A 126 5.18 -6.60 13.17
N ILE A 127 5.28 -5.34 12.73
CA ILE A 127 6.55 -4.76 12.29
C ILE A 127 7.38 -4.23 13.47
N GLY A 128 6.75 -3.61 14.47
CA GLY A 128 7.48 -3.05 15.60
C GLY A 128 6.78 -1.91 16.33
N ARG A 129 7.53 -1.30 17.25
CA ARG A 129 7.18 -0.11 18.01
C ARG A 129 7.04 1.10 17.10
N THR A 130 5.95 1.83 17.28
CA THR A 130 5.66 3.09 16.58
C THR A 130 5.84 4.32 17.46
N GLY A 131 5.89 4.13 18.79
CA GLY A 131 5.91 5.23 19.75
C GLY A 131 4.52 5.71 20.17
N LEU A 132 3.45 4.98 19.85
CA LEU A 132 2.09 5.37 20.22
C LEU A 132 1.21 4.13 20.45
N CYS A 133 0.54 4.05 21.60
CA CYS A 133 -0.49 3.03 21.85
C CYS A 133 -1.90 3.55 21.54
N GLY A 134 -2.89 2.65 21.55
CA GLY A 134 -4.24 2.94 21.11
C GLY A 134 -4.39 2.81 19.60
N ARG A 135 -5.53 3.25 19.04
CA ARG A 135 -5.82 3.11 17.61
C ARG A 135 -5.51 4.36 16.78
N GLY A 136 -5.30 5.49 17.43
CA GLY A 136 -5.16 6.77 16.75
C GLY A 136 -6.38 7.08 15.87
N LEU A 137 -6.19 7.20 14.55
CA LEU A 137 -7.25 7.45 13.56
C LEU A 137 -7.88 6.17 12.98
N LEU A 138 -7.34 4.99 13.29
CA LEU A 138 -7.80 3.73 12.70
C LEU A 138 -9.01 3.19 13.45
N GLY A 139 -10.01 2.71 12.72
CA GLY A 139 -11.26 2.21 13.32
C GLY A 139 -11.07 0.92 14.10
N ARG A 140 -10.27 -0.01 13.56
CA ARG A 140 -10.10 -1.36 14.08
C ARG A 140 -8.85 -1.48 14.94
N TRP A 141 -8.93 -2.30 15.99
CA TRP A 141 -7.74 -2.84 16.64
C TRP A 141 -7.11 -3.92 15.73
N GLY A 142 -5.79 -3.92 15.63
CA GLY A 142 -5.06 -4.83 14.75
C GLY A 142 -5.02 -4.34 13.29
N PRO A 143 -5.11 -5.25 12.29
CA PRO A 143 -5.05 -4.86 10.89
C PRO A 143 -6.31 -4.08 10.46
N ASN A 144 -6.09 -3.01 9.70
CA ASN A 144 -7.11 -2.21 9.04
C ASN A 144 -6.90 -2.39 7.54
N HIS A 145 -7.77 -3.17 6.91
CA HIS A 145 -7.60 -3.59 5.52
C HIS A 145 -8.08 -2.52 4.53
N ALA A 146 -7.25 -2.25 3.54
CA ALA A 146 -7.51 -1.42 2.38
C ALA A 146 -7.36 -2.23 1.07
N ALA A 147 -7.79 -1.63 -0.04
CA ALA A 147 -7.57 -2.17 -1.37
C ALA A 147 -7.07 -1.09 -2.33
N ASP A 148 -6.02 -1.43 -3.09
CA ASP A 148 -5.30 -0.49 -3.95
C ASP A 148 -5.39 -0.90 -5.44
N PRO A 149 -6.29 -0.28 -6.24
CA PRO A 149 -6.42 -0.53 -7.67
C PRO A 149 -5.33 0.23 -8.45
N ILE A 150 -4.29 -0.48 -8.87
CA ILE A 150 -3.20 0.10 -9.67
C ILE A 150 -3.60 0.04 -11.14
N VAL A 151 -4.33 1.06 -11.59
CA VAL A 151 -4.75 1.20 -12.99
C VAL A 151 -3.62 1.77 -13.83
N THR A 152 -3.24 1.06 -14.90
CA THR A 152 -2.09 1.41 -15.74
C THR A 152 -2.42 1.38 -17.22
N ARG A 153 -1.68 2.16 -18.01
CA ARG A 153 -1.68 2.13 -19.48
C ARG A 153 -0.29 2.40 -20.02
N TRP A 154 0.00 2.00 -21.26
CA TRP A 154 1.20 2.48 -21.94
C TRP A 154 1.09 3.97 -22.28
N LYS A 155 2.19 4.72 -22.08
CA LYS A 155 2.28 6.08 -22.61
C LYS A 155 2.23 6.05 -24.13
N ARG A 156 1.37 6.86 -24.74
CA ARG A 156 1.24 6.98 -26.20
C ARG A 156 1.54 8.39 -26.67
N ASN A 157 2.10 8.53 -27.88
CA ASN A 157 2.30 9.81 -28.55
C ASN A 157 1.01 10.28 -29.24
N GLU A 158 1.05 11.43 -29.93
CA GLU A 158 -0.09 12.01 -30.65
C GLU A 158 -0.64 11.11 -31.77
N ASN A 159 0.20 10.21 -32.31
CA ASN A 159 -0.20 9.23 -33.32
C ASN A 159 -0.76 7.93 -32.70
N GLY A 160 -0.86 7.86 -31.37
CA GLY A 160 -1.30 6.66 -30.65
C GLY A 160 -0.25 5.56 -30.49
N GLU A 161 1.01 5.81 -30.85
CA GLU A 161 2.09 4.82 -30.77
C GLU A 161 2.68 4.77 -29.35
N ILE A 162 3.10 3.59 -28.89
CA ILE A 162 3.69 3.41 -27.57
C ILE A 162 5.05 4.12 -27.50
N VAL A 163 5.23 4.97 -26.48
CA VAL A 163 6.47 5.70 -26.24
C VAL A 163 7.46 4.80 -25.49
N ARG A 164 8.68 4.71 -26.02
CA ARG A 164 9.81 4.03 -25.37
C ARG A 164 10.76 5.03 -24.73
N HIS A 165 11.25 4.70 -23.55
CA HIS A 165 12.30 5.47 -22.90
C HIS A 165 13.63 5.28 -23.65
N LYS A 166 14.33 6.37 -23.94
CA LYS A 166 15.53 6.35 -24.80
C LYS A 166 16.66 5.51 -24.20
N ASP A 167 16.87 5.61 -22.89
CA ASP A 167 18.04 5.00 -22.25
C ASP A 167 17.82 3.50 -21.94
N SER A 168 16.61 3.10 -21.57
CA SER A 168 16.31 1.71 -21.19
C SER A 168 15.82 0.89 -22.37
N GLY A 169 15.38 1.53 -23.46
CA GLY A 169 14.75 0.88 -24.62
C GLY A 169 13.38 0.26 -24.33
N LYS A 170 12.87 0.39 -23.10
CA LYS A 170 11.59 -0.17 -22.64
C LYS A 170 10.45 0.82 -22.80
N ASN A 171 9.22 0.31 -22.86
CA ASN A 171 8.02 1.13 -22.91
C ASN A 171 7.84 1.94 -21.61
N ILE A 172 7.35 3.18 -21.72
CA ILE A 172 6.99 4.00 -20.56
C ILE A 172 5.58 3.62 -20.11
N LEU A 173 5.45 3.21 -18.85
CA LEU A 173 4.17 2.91 -18.23
C LEU A 173 3.62 4.15 -17.53
N GLN A 174 2.31 4.37 -17.59
CA GLN A 174 1.60 5.37 -16.80
C GLN A 174 0.67 4.69 -15.82
N MET A 175 0.47 5.30 -14.65
CA MET A 175 -0.58 4.92 -13.71
C MET A 175 -1.51 6.09 -13.42
N VAL A 176 -2.75 5.79 -13.03
CA VAL A 176 -3.58 6.78 -12.34
C VAL A 176 -3.04 6.98 -10.93
N ALA A 177 -2.78 8.22 -10.56
CA ALA A 177 -2.40 8.60 -9.21
C ALA A 177 -3.28 9.76 -8.75
N ILE A 178 -3.59 9.77 -7.45
CA ILE A 178 -4.30 10.88 -6.79
C ILE A 178 -3.37 11.61 -5.84
N GLN A 179 -3.60 12.89 -5.62
CA GLN A 179 -2.95 13.66 -4.58
C GLN A 179 -3.90 13.76 -3.38
N ARG A 180 -3.53 13.13 -2.27
CA ARG A 180 -4.37 13.07 -1.08
C ARG A 180 -4.65 14.45 -0.52
N SER A 181 -5.88 14.70 -0.07
CA SER A 181 -6.27 15.98 0.48
C SER A 181 -5.62 16.30 1.84
N ASP A 182 -5.23 15.28 2.61
CA ASP A 182 -4.75 15.41 3.98
C ASP A 182 -3.26 15.75 4.13
N ASN A 183 -2.40 15.18 3.29
CA ASN A 183 -0.95 15.33 3.37
C ASN A 183 -0.30 15.81 2.05
N LYS A 184 -1.11 15.97 0.99
CA LYS A 184 -0.69 16.41 -0.34
C LYS A 184 0.33 15.48 -1.03
N LEU A 185 0.51 14.26 -0.54
CA LEU A 185 1.33 13.23 -1.19
C LEU A 185 0.54 12.55 -2.30
N TRP A 186 1.24 12.16 -3.37
CA TRP A 186 0.68 11.35 -4.44
C TRP A 186 0.56 9.90 -3.98
N ALA A 187 -0.53 9.21 -4.33
CA ALA A 187 -0.82 7.85 -3.91
C ALA A 187 -1.51 7.04 -5.02
N ILE A 188 -1.66 5.74 -4.77
CA ILE A 188 -2.56 4.87 -5.53
C ILE A 188 -3.99 5.25 -5.07
N PRO A 189 -4.98 5.31 -5.98
CA PRO A 189 -6.35 5.67 -5.61
C PRO A 189 -7.07 4.49 -4.93
N GLY A 190 -6.77 4.26 -3.66
CA GLY A 190 -7.24 3.14 -2.87
C GLY A 190 -7.76 3.58 -1.52
N GLY A 191 -8.59 2.73 -0.92
CA GLY A 191 -9.26 3.05 0.34
C GLY A 191 -9.69 1.82 1.11
N MET A 192 -10.49 2.04 2.14
CA MET A 192 -10.78 1.04 3.17
C MET A 192 -11.74 -0.03 2.65
N VAL A 193 -11.51 -1.29 3.03
CA VAL A 193 -12.47 -2.37 2.80
C VAL A 193 -13.57 -2.25 3.83
N ASP A 194 -14.82 -2.10 3.38
CA ASP A 194 -15.96 -2.04 4.27
C ASP A 194 -16.24 -3.39 4.96
N PRO A 195 -16.87 -3.42 6.15
CA PRO A 195 -17.20 -4.67 6.83
C PRO A 195 -18.05 -5.59 5.95
N GLY A 196 -17.55 -6.81 5.70
CA GLY A 196 -18.19 -7.80 4.83
C GLY A 196 -18.06 -7.53 3.32
N GLU A 197 -17.41 -6.45 2.90
CA GLU A 197 -17.18 -6.12 1.49
C GLU A 197 -16.12 -7.05 0.87
N ASN A 198 -16.34 -7.46 -0.38
CA ASN A 198 -15.33 -8.18 -1.13
C ASN A 198 -14.28 -7.19 -1.67
N VAL A 199 -12.99 -7.52 -1.55
CA VAL A 199 -11.88 -6.71 -2.04
C VAL A 199 -12.07 -6.29 -3.52
N SER A 200 -12.63 -7.13 -4.37
CA SER A 200 -12.88 -6.76 -5.78
C SER A 200 -13.91 -5.63 -5.95
N VAL A 201 -14.89 -5.55 -5.04
CA VAL A 201 -15.87 -4.47 -4.98
C VAL A 201 -15.19 -3.19 -4.51
N THR A 202 -14.39 -3.27 -3.44
CA THR A 202 -13.59 -2.14 -2.92
C THR A 202 -12.69 -1.55 -4.02
N LEU A 203 -11.91 -2.38 -4.72
CA LEU A 203 -10.99 -1.91 -5.78
C LEU A 203 -11.68 -1.09 -6.86
N LYS A 204 -12.88 -1.51 -7.28
CA LYS A 204 -13.66 -0.79 -8.30
C LYS A 204 -14.27 0.49 -7.73
N ARG A 205 -14.87 0.39 -6.52
CA ARG A 205 -15.50 1.52 -5.82
C ARG A 205 -14.48 2.63 -5.63
N GLU A 206 -13.37 2.35 -4.97
CA GLU A 206 -12.31 3.34 -4.68
C GLU A 206 -11.76 4.00 -5.95
N PHE A 207 -11.52 3.24 -7.02
CA PHE A 207 -11.09 3.83 -8.29
C PHE A 207 -12.15 4.78 -8.89
N THR A 208 -13.43 4.42 -8.79
CA THR A 208 -14.53 5.21 -9.32
C THR A 208 -14.75 6.48 -8.49
N GLU A 209 -14.66 6.36 -7.18
CA GLU A 209 -14.82 7.46 -6.22
C GLU A 209 -13.66 8.44 -6.35
N GLU A 210 -12.42 7.97 -6.21
CA GLU A 210 -11.26 8.85 -6.08
C GLU A 210 -10.72 9.40 -7.41
N ALA A 211 -10.91 8.66 -8.52
CA ALA A 211 -10.30 9.03 -9.80
C ALA A 211 -11.29 9.42 -10.92
N LEU A 212 -12.58 9.16 -10.73
CA LEU A 212 -13.63 9.47 -11.73
C LEU A 212 -14.77 10.33 -11.18
N ASN A 213 -14.78 10.71 -9.90
CA ASN A 213 -15.85 11.48 -9.25
C ASN A 213 -17.27 10.95 -9.59
N PHE A 214 -17.44 9.62 -9.57
CA PHE A 214 -18.69 8.94 -9.94
C PHE A 214 -19.20 9.18 -11.38
N ASP A 215 -18.37 9.63 -12.33
CA ASP A 215 -18.78 9.80 -13.74
C ASP A 215 -19.36 8.48 -14.32
N ASP A 216 -20.53 8.58 -14.97
CA ASP A 216 -21.41 7.48 -15.38
C ASP A 216 -20.93 6.77 -16.66
N LYS A 217 -19.64 6.42 -16.71
CA LYS A 217 -19.07 5.46 -17.67
C LYS A 217 -19.05 4.05 -17.09
N GLY A 218 -20.03 3.78 -16.22
CA GLY A 218 -20.08 2.60 -15.35
C GLY A 218 -19.86 1.28 -16.09
N HIS A 219 -20.39 1.12 -17.30
CA HIS A 219 -20.21 -0.13 -18.07
C HIS A 219 -18.75 -0.38 -18.49
N MET A 220 -17.98 0.64 -18.88
CA MET A 220 -16.58 0.45 -19.27
C MET A 220 -15.71 0.09 -18.07
N VAL A 221 -15.91 0.80 -16.95
CA VAL A 221 -15.19 0.56 -15.70
C VAL A 221 -15.55 -0.82 -15.15
N GLU A 222 -16.84 -1.16 -15.14
CA GLU A 222 -17.32 -2.47 -14.72
C GLU A 222 -16.66 -3.60 -15.53
N GLU A 223 -16.70 -3.54 -16.85
CA GLU A 223 -16.09 -4.56 -17.71
C GLU A 223 -14.57 -4.61 -17.60
N PHE A 224 -13.91 -3.48 -17.32
CA PHE A 224 -12.47 -3.43 -17.10
C PHE A 224 -12.07 -4.14 -15.80
N PHE A 225 -12.80 -3.91 -14.70
CA PHE A 225 -12.52 -4.55 -13.42
C PHE A 225 -12.97 -6.02 -13.37
N LYS A 226 -14.02 -6.40 -14.11
CA LYS A 226 -14.48 -7.80 -14.25
C LYS A 226 -13.43 -8.72 -14.90
N GLN A 227 -12.52 -8.19 -15.71
CA GLN A 227 -11.43 -8.98 -16.32
C GLN A 227 -10.46 -9.55 -15.27
N GLY A 228 -10.52 -9.04 -14.03
CA GLY A 228 -9.65 -9.47 -12.94
C GLY A 228 -8.29 -8.76 -12.99
N GLY A 229 -7.88 -8.24 -11.84
CA GLY A 229 -6.56 -7.62 -11.70
C GLY A 229 -5.46 -8.66 -11.46
N VAL A 230 -4.25 -8.34 -11.88
CA VAL A 230 -3.07 -9.14 -11.54
C VAL A 230 -2.64 -8.78 -10.12
N HIS A 231 -2.61 -9.76 -9.21
CA HIS A 231 -2.14 -9.54 -7.85
C HIS A 231 -0.69 -9.02 -7.82
N VAL A 232 -0.47 -7.94 -7.04
CA VAL A 232 0.82 -7.28 -6.88
C VAL A 232 1.36 -7.45 -5.47
N TYR A 233 0.53 -7.14 -4.47
CA TYR A 233 0.95 -7.10 -3.07
C TYR A 233 -0.24 -7.36 -2.14
N SER A 234 -0.02 -8.10 -1.06
CA SER A 234 -0.87 -8.08 0.13
C SER A 234 0.01 -8.00 1.37
N GLY A 235 -0.26 -7.07 2.27
CA GLY A 235 0.55 -6.90 3.46
C GLY A 235 0.50 -5.53 4.10
N TYR A 236 1.34 -5.37 5.12
CA TYR A 236 1.60 -4.16 5.87
C TYR A 236 1.96 -2.94 5.00
N VAL A 237 1.32 -1.81 5.28
CA VAL A 237 1.63 -0.51 4.68
C VAL A 237 2.26 0.37 5.74
N ASP A 238 3.44 0.95 5.47
CA ASP A 238 4.08 1.92 6.37
C ASP A 238 3.35 3.27 6.29
N ASP A 239 2.23 3.35 7.01
CA ASP A 239 1.33 4.50 7.01
C ASP A 239 1.51 5.32 8.29
N PHE A 240 1.48 6.65 8.17
CA PHE A 240 1.65 7.58 9.29
C PHE A 240 0.57 7.43 10.38
N ARG A 241 -0.54 6.73 10.10
CA ARG A 241 -1.61 6.41 11.05
C ARG A 241 -1.31 5.20 11.92
N ASN A 242 -0.34 4.35 11.56
CA ASN A 242 -0.08 3.12 12.31
C ASN A 242 0.34 3.43 13.75
N THR A 243 -0.12 2.61 14.68
CA THR A 243 0.21 2.64 16.10
C THR A 243 0.79 1.29 16.50
N ASP A 244 1.08 1.12 17.79
CA ASP A 244 1.49 -0.16 18.36
C ASP A 244 0.35 -1.18 18.34
N ASN A 245 -0.90 -0.74 18.22
CA ASN A 245 -2.09 -1.59 18.37
C ASN A 245 -3.05 -1.60 17.17
N ALA A 246 -2.80 -0.77 16.15
CA ALA A 246 -3.57 -0.73 14.92
C ALA A 246 -2.67 -0.35 13.75
N TRP A 247 -2.82 -1.02 12.61
CA TRP A 247 -1.99 -0.75 11.43
C TRP A 247 -2.74 -0.97 10.13
N MET A 248 -2.25 -0.31 9.07
CA MET A 248 -2.75 -0.48 7.71
C MET A 248 -2.18 -1.74 7.08
N GLU A 249 -3.05 -2.50 6.42
CA GLU A 249 -2.68 -3.52 5.44
C GLU A 249 -3.47 -3.29 4.16
N THR A 250 -2.88 -3.61 3.01
CA THR A 250 -3.58 -3.46 1.72
C THR A 250 -3.54 -4.74 0.91
N THR A 251 -4.48 -4.88 -0.01
CA THR A 251 -4.39 -5.76 -1.16
C THR A 251 -4.34 -4.91 -2.44
N ALA A 252 -3.20 -4.96 -3.14
CA ALA A 252 -2.96 -4.20 -4.36
C ALA A 252 -3.04 -5.09 -5.60
N LEU A 253 -3.89 -4.71 -6.56
CA LEU A 253 -4.08 -5.39 -7.83
C LEU A 253 -3.77 -4.43 -8.98
N ASN A 254 -3.05 -4.91 -9.99
CA ASN A 254 -2.80 -4.16 -11.22
C ASN A 254 -3.85 -4.49 -12.28
N PHE A 255 -4.56 -3.47 -12.71
CA PHE A 255 -5.46 -3.52 -13.87
C PHE A 255 -4.79 -2.74 -15.01
N HIS A 256 -4.62 -3.37 -16.17
CA HIS A 256 -3.84 -2.80 -17.26
C HIS A 256 -4.66 -2.66 -18.54
N ASP A 257 -4.64 -1.44 -19.08
CA ASP A 257 -5.17 -1.11 -20.38
C ASP A 257 -4.04 -1.16 -21.43
N GLU A 258 -3.93 -2.31 -22.09
CA GLU A 258 -2.86 -2.63 -23.05
C GLU A 258 -2.95 -1.78 -24.33
N ASP A 259 -4.14 -1.68 -24.91
CA ASP A 259 -4.36 -0.95 -26.16
C ASP A 259 -4.67 0.54 -25.92
N GLY A 260 -5.00 0.93 -24.69
CA GLY A 260 -5.38 2.31 -24.36
C GLY A 260 -6.79 2.66 -24.83
N THR A 261 -7.63 1.67 -25.09
CA THR A 261 -9.01 1.84 -25.59
C THR A 261 -10.08 1.78 -24.50
N LYS A 262 -9.69 1.44 -23.28
CA LYS A 262 -10.59 1.29 -22.13
C LYS A 262 -10.41 2.49 -21.19
N VAL A 263 -10.06 2.21 -19.94
CA VAL A 263 -9.86 3.24 -18.89
C VAL A 263 -8.80 4.28 -19.26
N GLY A 264 -7.89 3.96 -20.18
CA GLY A 264 -6.92 4.88 -20.74
C GLY A 264 -7.54 6.08 -21.45
N GLN A 265 -8.81 6.05 -21.84
CA GLN A 265 -9.49 7.17 -22.49
C GLN A 265 -10.31 8.02 -21.51
N LEU A 266 -10.41 7.59 -20.25
CA LEU A 266 -11.24 8.28 -19.27
C LEU A 266 -10.62 9.63 -18.91
N GLN A 267 -11.48 10.65 -18.92
CA GLN A 267 -11.18 11.92 -18.28
C GLN A 267 -11.22 11.67 -16.77
N LEU A 268 -10.10 11.93 -16.12
CA LEU A 268 -9.97 11.75 -14.68
C LEU A 268 -10.49 12.99 -13.97
N GLU A 269 -11.23 12.77 -12.88
CA GLU A 269 -11.74 13.81 -12.01
C GLU A 269 -11.52 13.40 -10.56
N ALA A 270 -10.93 14.29 -9.77
CA ALA A 270 -10.58 13.97 -8.39
C ALA A 270 -11.86 13.91 -7.57
N GLY A 271 -12.07 12.81 -6.85
CA GLY A 271 -13.15 12.68 -5.87
C GLY A 271 -12.89 13.46 -4.59
N ASP A 272 -13.82 13.35 -3.63
CA ASP A 272 -13.85 14.16 -2.41
C ASP A 272 -12.56 14.07 -1.55
N ASP A 273 -11.92 12.89 -1.50
CA ASP A 273 -10.70 12.65 -0.71
C ASP A 273 -9.39 12.98 -1.45
N ALA A 274 -9.47 13.35 -2.73
CA ALA A 274 -8.35 13.72 -3.58
C ALA A 274 -8.40 15.21 -3.97
N THR A 275 -7.28 15.92 -3.83
CA THR A 275 -7.18 17.30 -4.32
C THR A 275 -6.90 17.35 -5.82
N ASN A 276 -6.20 16.34 -6.36
CA ASN A 276 -5.84 16.25 -7.77
C ASN A 276 -5.82 14.78 -8.21
N VAL A 277 -6.02 14.53 -9.50
CA VAL A 277 -5.85 13.21 -10.12
C VAL A 277 -5.16 13.37 -11.48
N ARG A 278 -4.28 12.43 -11.84
CA ARG A 278 -3.68 12.41 -13.18
C ARG A 278 -3.11 11.05 -13.57
N TRP A 279 -2.94 10.87 -14.88
CA TRP A 279 -1.99 9.91 -15.42
C TRP A 279 -0.56 10.38 -15.11
N THR A 280 0.20 9.52 -14.45
CA THR A 280 1.58 9.79 -14.03
C THR A 280 2.53 8.80 -14.70
N ASP A 281 3.55 9.32 -15.39
CA ASP A 281 4.65 8.51 -15.93
C ASP A 281 5.42 7.85 -14.78
N ILE A 282 5.56 6.53 -14.85
CA ILE A 282 6.25 5.74 -13.84
C ILE A 282 7.75 5.69 -14.16
N ASN A 283 8.58 5.96 -13.15
CA ASN A 283 10.04 5.83 -13.19
C ASN A 283 10.57 5.70 -11.75
N ALA A 284 11.85 5.36 -11.60
CA ALA A 284 12.51 5.12 -10.33
C ALA A 284 12.56 6.34 -9.38
N ASN A 285 12.32 7.55 -9.88
CA ASN A 285 12.27 8.77 -9.05
C ASN A 285 10.85 9.10 -8.56
N LEU A 286 9.85 8.26 -8.88
CA LEU A 286 8.47 8.46 -8.47
C LEU A 286 8.36 8.45 -6.93
N LYS A 287 7.83 9.53 -6.36
CA LYS A 287 7.57 9.66 -4.93
C LYS A 287 6.09 9.47 -4.66
N LEU A 288 5.74 8.41 -3.95
CA LEU A 288 4.38 8.13 -3.52
C LEU A 288 4.30 8.02 -1.99
N HIS A 289 3.08 8.18 -1.47
CA HIS A 289 2.71 7.96 -0.08
C HIS A 289 3.05 6.53 0.37
N ALA A 290 3.43 6.36 1.64
CA ALA A 290 3.81 5.07 2.20
C ALA A 290 4.83 4.30 1.33
N ASN A 291 4.73 2.98 1.30
CA ASN A 291 5.50 2.11 0.43
C ASN A 291 4.82 1.90 -0.95
N HIS A 292 4.04 2.87 -1.46
CA HIS A 292 3.34 2.70 -2.75
C HIS A 292 4.31 2.68 -3.95
N ALA A 293 5.40 3.46 -3.92
CA ALA A 293 6.39 3.48 -5.01
C ALA A 293 7.03 2.10 -5.20
N ASP A 294 7.29 1.46 -4.07
CA ASP A 294 7.74 0.11 -3.88
C ASP A 294 6.74 -0.91 -4.49
N ILE A 295 5.44 -0.79 -4.19
CA ILE A 295 4.38 -1.63 -4.78
C ILE A 295 4.30 -1.42 -6.31
N VAL A 296 4.43 -0.18 -6.77
CA VAL A 296 4.43 0.16 -8.21
C VAL A 296 5.66 -0.40 -8.93
N GLY A 297 6.81 -0.50 -8.26
CA GLY A 297 8.00 -1.18 -8.78
C GLY A 297 7.74 -2.63 -9.18
N GLU A 298 6.92 -3.36 -8.41
CA GLU A 298 6.48 -4.72 -8.77
C GLU A 298 5.65 -4.75 -10.06
N VAL A 299 4.79 -3.75 -10.25
CA VAL A 299 4.00 -3.61 -11.48
C VAL A 299 4.92 -3.39 -12.68
N VAL A 300 5.91 -2.50 -12.55
CA VAL A 300 6.90 -2.22 -13.58
C VAL A 300 7.70 -3.47 -13.95
N ALA A 301 8.11 -4.25 -12.95
CA ALA A 301 8.79 -5.53 -13.15
C ALA A 301 7.91 -6.55 -13.89
N LYS A 302 6.64 -6.70 -13.48
CA LYS A 302 5.66 -7.61 -14.12
C LYS A 302 5.33 -7.20 -15.56
N ARG A 303 5.28 -5.90 -15.85
CA ARG A 303 4.99 -5.36 -17.19
C ARG A 303 6.22 -5.20 -18.08
N ASN A 304 7.43 -5.45 -17.56
CA ASN A 304 8.69 -5.18 -18.24
C ASN A 304 8.78 -3.73 -18.77
N ALA A 305 8.31 -2.78 -17.98
CA ALA A 305 8.34 -1.36 -18.32
C ALA A 305 9.68 -0.70 -17.96
N HIS A 306 9.86 0.55 -18.38
CA HIS A 306 10.93 1.40 -17.86
C HIS A 306 10.75 1.62 -16.35
N TRP A 307 11.87 1.49 -15.63
CA TRP A 307 12.07 1.94 -14.26
C TRP A 307 13.22 2.94 -14.27
#